data_AF-A0A9X8D664-F1
#
_entry.id   AF-A0A9X8D664-F1
#
_cell.length_a   1.000
_cell.length_b   1.000
_cell.length_c   1.000
_cell.angle_alpha   90.00
_cell.angle_beta   90.00
_cell.angle_gamma   90.00
#
_symmetry.space_group_name_H-M   'P 1'
#
loop_
_entity.id
_entity.type
_entity.pdbx_description
1 polymer ?
#
loop_
_entity_poly.entity_id
_entity_poly.type
_entity_poly.pdbx_seq_one_letter_code
_entity_poly.pdbx_strand_id
1 'polypeptide(L)'
;MPVSTAARLAARAPAAAFLSLLLTAGAASAAPVAATVENATTPTACAEEDNVSMVLRGDGIRRMRIEALQPSYLGSIGNDVTAPDFSGCNFDGGAHPTDPAHRFRKRTVVLLDNAQWRIVGMTLPTFWRPARVPVQVGMRHDRGFHLLQVFKKEKGKALEAIVLYPSDGYWRLKPLPEARFGDGVYGSSFLLGPVVQAGRPVVNIAAIRVVPKPLAIHLRFTNGSSAVARVAEISRTRTALDVTLSKPTQSAKQPFAVLRSMYVTPNNADMSEVRWLASPQAAEQVLPLPEVKTLNATQVRFGRSLPSKHNTSAPDIEFSGFDDEAR
;
A
#
# COMPACT_ATOMS: atom_id res chain seq x y z
N MET A 1 -62.00 -72.28 31.71
CA MET A 1 -60.72 -72.09 32.45
C MET A 1 -59.64 -72.91 31.72
N PRO A 2 -58.34 -72.66 31.94
CA PRO A 2 -57.35 -71.81 31.22
C PRO A 2 -57.18 -72.18 29.70
N VAL A 3 -56.65 -71.38 28.76
CA VAL A 3 -55.27 -70.84 28.49
C VAL A 3 -54.25 -71.99 28.28
N SER A 4 -53.43 -72.14 27.22
CA SER A 4 -53.06 -71.33 26.04
C SER A 4 -52.30 -72.16 24.99
N THR A 5 -52.51 -71.80 23.71
CA THR A 5 -51.58 -71.59 22.54
C THR A 5 -50.34 -72.51 22.32
N ALA A 6 -50.15 -73.18 21.17
CA ALA A 6 -49.98 -72.73 19.75
C ALA A 6 -48.60 -72.07 19.50
N ALA A 7 -47.91 -72.17 18.37
CA ALA A 7 -47.89 -73.00 17.16
C ALA A 7 -46.61 -72.62 16.36
N ARG A 8 -46.13 -73.57 15.54
CA ARG A 8 -45.42 -73.47 14.25
C ARG A 8 -45.06 -72.08 13.67
N LEU A 9 -43.83 -71.91 13.14
CA LEU A 9 -43.46 -71.88 11.70
C LEU A 9 -42.10 -71.22 11.42
N ALA A 10 -41.48 -71.66 10.33
CA ALA A 10 -40.18 -71.29 9.77
C ALA A 10 -40.10 -69.88 9.19
N ALA A 11 -38.88 -69.30 9.13
CA ALA A 11 -38.48 -68.34 8.09
C ALA A 11 -36.96 -68.06 8.07
N ARG A 12 -36.42 -67.89 6.85
CA ARG A 12 -35.09 -67.40 6.47
C ARG A 12 -34.93 -65.89 6.76
N ALA A 13 -33.70 -65.42 7.07
CA ALA A 13 -33.11 -64.09 6.74
C ALA A 13 -31.88 -63.78 7.64
N PRO A 14 -31.01 -62.76 7.38
CA PRO A 14 -30.57 -62.19 6.09
C PRO A 14 -29.04 -61.94 6.01
N ALA A 15 -28.59 -61.56 4.81
CA ALA A 15 -27.24 -61.09 4.49
C ALA A 15 -26.90 -59.74 5.16
N ALA A 16 -25.69 -59.62 5.68
CA ALA A 16 -25.14 -58.39 6.24
C ALA A 16 -24.61 -57.47 5.13
N ALA A 17 -25.28 -56.34 4.92
CA ALA A 17 -24.77 -55.23 4.11
C ALA A 17 -24.10 -54.21 5.05
N PHE A 18 -22.77 -54.16 5.04
CA PHE A 18 -21.99 -53.09 5.66
C PHE A 18 -22.03 -51.85 4.75
N LEU A 19 -22.79 -50.83 5.15
CA LEU A 19 -22.79 -49.53 4.50
C LEU A 19 -21.76 -48.62 5.19
N SER A 20 -20.56 -48.54 4.63
CA SER A 20 -19.52 -47.60 5.06
C SER A 20 -19.90 -46.18 4.63
N LEU A 21 -20.48 -45.40 5.54
CA LEU A 21 -20.72 -43.97 5.31
C LEU A 21 -19.37 -43.23 5.35
N LEU A 22 -18.78 -43.01 4.18
CA LEU A 22 -17.68 -42.06 3.99
C LEU A 22 -18.24 -40.65 4.15
N LEU A 23 -18.18 -40.10 5.36
CA LEU A 23 -18.30 -38.67 5.60
C LEU A 23 -17.06 -37.99 5.00
N THR A 24 -17.14 -37.60 3.74
CA THR A 24 -16.27 -36.57 3.16
C THR A 24 -16.67 -35.24 3.80
N ALA A 25 -16.14 -34.95 4.99
CA ALA A 25 -16.11 -33.61 5.52
C ALA A 25 -15.23 -32.78 4.58
N GLY A 26 -15.87 -32.11 3.60
CA GLY A 26 -15.19 -31.12 2.79
C GLY A 26 -14.61 -30.07 3.72
N ALA A 27 -13.28 -29.93 3.73
CA ALA A 27 -12.62 -28.87 4.46
C ALA A 27 -13.18 -27.54 3.92
N ALA A 28 -14.04 -26.88 4.69
CA ALA A 28 -14.47 -25.53 4.40
C ALA A 28 -13.23 -24.64 4.52
N SER A 29 -12.58 -24.38 3.38
CA SER A 29 -11.51 -23.38 3.32
C SER A 29 -12.12 -22.05 3.71
N ALA A 30 -11.52 -21.37 4.69
CA ALA A 30 -11.89 -20.00 5.02
C ALA A 30 -11.85 -19.14 3.75
N ALA A 31 -12.81 -18.21 3.63
CA ALA A 31 -12.81 -17.26 2.52
C ALA A 31 -11.48 -16.48 2.55
N PRO A 32 -10.84 -16.23 1.40
CA PRO A 32 -9.59 -15.50 1.37
C PRO A 32 -9.78 -14.08 1.92
N VAL A 33 -8.84 -13.64 2.75
CA VAL A 33 -8.83 -12.28 3.29
C VAL A 33 -8.67 -11.30 2.12
N ALA A 34 -9.58 -10.32 2.03
CA ALA A 34 -9.66 -9.39 0.92
C ALA A 34 -9.91 -7.96 1.42
N ALA A 35 -9.56 -6.99 0.58
CA ALA A 35 -9.83 -5.58 0.81
C ALA A 35 -10.90 -5.07 -0.17
N THR A 36 -11.87 -4.35 0.36
CA THR A 36 -12.74 -3.47 -0.42
C THR A 36 -11.95 -2.22 -0.78
N VAL A 37 -11.97 -1.86 -2.06
CA VAL A 37 -11.34 -0.65 -2.59
C VAL A 37 -12.43 0.26 -3.13
N GLU A 38 -12.54 1.46 -2.58
CA GLU A 38 -13.52 2.48 -3.00
C GLU A 38 -12.79 3.59 -3.75
N ASN A 39 -13.34 4.01 -4.90
CA ASN A 39 -12.81 5.13 -5.65
C ASN A 39 -13.45 6.44 -5.18
N ALA A 40 -12.65 7.29 -4.57
CA ALA A 40 -13.02 8.65 -4.14
C ALA A 40 -12.29 9.72 -4.97
N THR A 41 -11.95 9.40 -6.22
CA THR A 41 -11.32 10.35 -7.15
C THR A 41 -12.27 11.47 -7.52
N THR A 42 -11.75 12.70 -7.54
CA THR A 42 -12.47 13.89 -7.98
C THR A 42 -11.92 14.38 -9.32
N PRO A 43 -12.74 14.83 -10.29
CA PRO A 43 -12.23 15.42 -11.52
C PRO A 43 -11.38 16.67 -11.27
N THR A 44 -10.34 16.87 -12.09
CA THR A 44 -9.50 18.08 -12.08
C THR A 44 -8.94 18.33 -13.47
N ALA A 45 -8.51 19.58 -13.72
CA ALA A 45 -7.71 19.95 -14.89
C ALA A 45 -6.21 20.03 -14.59
N CYS A 46 -5.83 20.03 -13.31
CA CYS A 46 -4.46 20.18 -12.84
C CYS A 46 -3.78 18.81 -12.69
N ALA A 47 -2.67 18.60 -13.39
CA ALA A 47 -1.93 17.34 -13.32
C ALA A 47 -1.12 17.18 -12.02
N GLU A 48 -0.93 18.26 -11.26
CA GLU A 48 -0.21 18.29 -9.97
C GLU A 48 -1.15 18.22 -8.76
N GLU A 49 -2.46 18.16 -8.99
CA GLU A 49 -3.45 18.00 -7.94
C GLU A 49 -3.57 16.52 -7.58
N ASP A 50 -3.33 16.16 -6.32
CA ASP A 50 -3.60 14.82 -5.82
C ASP A 50 -5.13 14.59 -5.74
N ASN A 51 -5.77 14.38 -6.89
CA ASN A 51 -7.21 14.26 -7.01
C ASN A 51 -7.69 12.79 -6.94
N VAL A 52 -6.79 11.83 -7.07
CA VAL A 52 -7.10 10.39 -6.96
C VAL A 52 -7.02 9.95 -5.51
N SER A 53 -8.05 9.23 -5.05
CA SER A 53 -8.06 8.57 -3.74
C SER A 53 -8.68 7.18 -3.87
N MET A 54 -7.87 6.13 -3.76
CA MET A 54 -8.37 4.75 -3.68
C MET A 54 -8.32 4.31 -2.21
N VAL A 55 -9.49 4.15 -1.60
CA VAL A 55 -9.64 3.92 -0.17
C VAL A 55 -9.74 2.42 0.09
N LEU A 56 -8.82 1.86 0.88
CA LEU A 56 -8.78 0.44 1.19
C LEU A 56 -9.33 0.14 2.59
N ARG A 57 -10.33 -0.74 2.64
CA ARG A 57 -10.99 -1.21 3.86
C ARG A 57 -11.02 -2.73 3.87
N GLY A 58 -11.02 -3.32 5.06
CA GLY A 58 -11.15 -4.76 5.24
C GLY A 58 -11.20 -5.08 6.72
N ASP A 59 -11.80 -6.22 7.06
CA ASP A 59 -11.87 -6.72 8.43
C ASP A 59 -10.83 -7.81 8.65
N GLY A 60 -10.21 -7.81 9.83
CA GLY A 60 -9.29 -8.87 10.23
C GLY A 60 -7.87 -8.76 9.66
N ILE A 61 -7.63 -7.98 8.60
CA ILE A 61 -6.31 -7.84 7.97
C ILE A 61 -5.26 -7.43 9.02
N ARG A 62 -4.18 -8.18 9.09
CA ARG A 62 -3.00 -7.91 9.90
C ARG A 62 -1.73 -7.85 9.07
N ARG A 63 -1.68 -8.56 7.95
CA ARG A 63 -0.53 -8.58 7.07
C ARG A 63 -0.93 -8.26 5.64
N MET A 64 0.01 -7.66 4.93
CA MET A 64 -0.10 -7.35 3.51
C MET A 64 1.30 -7.11 2.96
N ARG A 65 1.43 -7.19 1.64
CA ARG A 65 2.58 -6.72 0.90
C ARG A 65 2.19 -5.48 0.11
N ILE A 66 3.09 -4.51 0.09
CA ILE A 66 2.95 -3.30 -0.73
C ILE A 66 4.16 -3.19 -1.63
N GLU A 67 3.95 -3.12 -2.94
CA GLU A 67 5.02 -3.04 -3.92
C GLU A 67 4.90 -1.79 -4.79
N ALA A 68 6.03 -1.17 -5.10
CA ALA A 68 6.17 -0.27 -6.23
C ALA A 68 6.90 -1.00 -7.35
N LEU A 69 6.29 -1.01 -8.53
CA LEU A 69 6.70 -1.79 -9.70
C LEU A 69 6.98 -0.83 -10.86
N GLN A 70 7.89 -1.23 -11.75
CA GLN A 70 8.06 -0.50 -13.01
C GLN A 70 6.76 -0.58 -13.83
N PRO A 71 6.34 0.50 -14.52
CA PRO A 71 5.21 0.43 -15.43
C PRO A 71 5.52 -0.54 -16.57
N SER A 72 4.51 -1.28 -17.03
CA SER A 72 4.69 -2.36 -18.03
C SER A 72 5.27 -1.88 -19.36
N TYR A 73 5.03 -0.61 -19.70
CA TYR A 73 5.53 0.04 -20.91
C TYR A 73 6.91 0.71 -20.75
N LEU A 74 7.57 0.64 -19.59
CA LEU A 74 8.83 1.35 -19.36
C LEU A 74 9.91 1.01 -20.42
N GLY A 75 9.89 -0.22 -20.92
CA GLY A 75 10.78 -0.69 -21.98
C GLY A 75 10.60 0.02 -23.32
N SER A 76 9.42 0.58 -23.61
CA SER A 76 9.09 1.23 -24.90
C SER A 76 9.37 2.73 -24.93
N ILE A 77 9.68 3.36 -23.79
CA ILE A 77 10.01 4.78 -23.73
C ILE A 77 11.54 5.00 -23.80
N GLY A 78 11.95 5.98 -24.60
CA GLY A 78 13.37 6.33 -24.76
C GLY A 78 13.90 7.26 -23.67
N ASN A 79 13.08 8.24 -23.26
CA ASN A 79 13.44 9.26 -22.28
C ASN A 79 12.36 9.36 -21.20
N ASP A 80 12.77 9.76 -20.00
CA ASP A 80 11.86 10.02 -18.89
C ASP A 80 11.42 11.50 -18.89
N VAL A 81 10.12 11.75 -18.87
CA VAL A 81 9.51 13.05 -18.60
C VAL A 81 9.23 13.13 -17.11
N THR A 82 9.84 14.13 -16.46
CA THR A 82 9.89 14.26 -14.99
C THR A 82 9.66 15.70 -14.52
N ALA A 83 9.49 16.63 -15.47
CA ALA A 83 9.22 18.02 -15.15
C ALA A 83 7.75 18.16 -14.74
N PRO A 84 7.46 18.91 -13.66
CA PRO A 84 6.10 19.10 -13.22
C PRO A 84 5.25 19.83 -14.27
N ASP A 85 3.96 19.47 -14.35
CA ASP A 85 2.97 20.05 -15.28
C ASP A 85 1.92 20.85 -14.50
N PHE A 86 2.21 22.13 -14.26
CA PHE A 86 1.27 23.04 -13.60
C PHE A 86 0.17 23.58 -14.53
N SER A 87 0.03 23.06 -15.76
CA SER A 87 -1.08 23.49 -16.63
C SER A 87 -2.43 23.13 -15.99
N GLY A 88 -3.34 24.11 -15.96
CA GLY A 88 -4.64 23.96 -15.30
C GLY A 88 -4.61 23.99 -13.76
N CYS A 89 -3.44 24.23 -13.14
CA CYS A 89 -3.30 24.38 -11.70
C CYS A 89 -3.47 25.85 -11.26
N ASN A 90 -3.91 26.05 -10.01
CA ASN A 90 -3.94 27.37 -9.36
C ASN A 90 -2.71 27.62 -8.48
N PHE A 91 -1.65 26.82 -8.67
CA PHE A 91 -0.35 26.90 -7.99
C PHE A 91 0.78 26.49 -8.95
N ASP A 92 2.02 26.83 -8.57
CA ASP A 92 3.22 26.78 -9.42
C ASP A 92 4.37 25.99 -8.78
N GLY A 93 4.05 24.96 -7.99
CA GLY A 93 5.01 24.13 -7.26
C GLY A 93 5.41 24.70 -5.89
N GLY A 94 4.84 25.84 -5.52
CA GLY A 94 4.87 26.39 -4.17
C GLY A 94 3.95 25.63 -3.19
N ALA A 95 3.55 26.31 -2.12
CA ALA A 95 2.53 25.78 -1.22
C ALA A 95 1.18 25.74 -1.94
N HIS A 96 0.45 24.63 -1.80
CA HIS A 96 -0.92 24.56 -2.30
C HIS A 96 -1.76 25.66 -1.63
N PRO A 97 -2.55 26.45 -2.38
CA PRO A 97 -3.19 27.66 -1.85
C PRO A 97 -4.22 27.40 -0.75
N THR A 98 -4.74 26.17 -0.68
CA THR A 98 -5.70 25.75 0.36
C THR A 98 -5.03 25.08 1.56
N ASP A 99 -3.73 24.75 1.48
CA ASP A 99 -3.00 24.14 2.58
C ASP A 99 -2.60 25.22 3.60
N PRO A 100 -2.71 24.95 4.91
CA PRO A 100 -2.04 25.75 5.92
C PRO A 100 -0.53 25.80 5.62
N ALA A 101 0.13 26.92 5.95
CA ALA A 101 1.56 27.07 5.72
C ALA A 101 2.31 27.31 7.05
N HIS A 102 2.73 26.23 7.71
CA HIS A 102 3.53 26.33 8.93
C HIS A 102 5.02 26.47 8.59
N ARG A 103 5.71 27.40 9.27
CA ARG A 103 7.13 27.71 9.02
C ARG A 103 8.06 26.89 9.92
N PHE A 104 9.19 26.48 9.34
CA PHE A 104 10.22 25.68 10.01
C PHE A 104 11.62 26.14 9.60
N ARG A 105 12.60 25.82 10.44
CA ARG A 105 14.01 25.94 10.06
C ARG A 105 14.38 24.80 9.11
N LYS A 106 14.71 25.13 7.86
CA LYS A 106 15.20 24.16 6.88
C LYS A 106 16.38 23.38 7.46
N ARG A 107 16.36 22.06 7.31
CA ARG A 107 17.42 21.18 7.82
C ARG A 107 17.48 19.89 7.02
N THR A 108 18.68 19.41 6.73
CA THR A 108 18.93 18.08 6.16
C THR A 108 19.95 17.36 7.03
N VAL A 109 19.66 16.12 7.41
CA VAL A 109 20.50 15.33 8.31
C VAL A 109 20.68 13.92 7.78
N VAL A 110 21.92 13.49 7.60
CA VAL A 110 22.24 12.09 7.38
C VAL A 110 22.13 11.36 8.73
N LEU A 111 21.11 10.52 8.86
CA LEU A 111 20.80 9.78 10.09
C LEU A 111 21.58 8.46 10.17
N LEU A 112 21.83 7.86 9.01
CA LEU A 112 22.63 6.64 8.85
C LEU A 112 23.31 6.68 7.49
N ASP A 113 24.56 6.24 7.44
CA ASP A 113 25.29 6.02 6.20
C ASP A 113 26.21 4.79 6.36
N ASN A 114 25.81 3.65 5.83
CA ASN A 114 26.58 2.41 5.91
C ASN A 114 26.84 1.82 4.51
N ALA A 115 27.33 0.59 4.41
CA ALA A 115 27.65 -0.03 3.12
C ALA A 115 26.43 -0.25 2.21
N GLN A 116 25.24 -0.50 2.79
CA GLN A 116 24.02 -0.87 2.05
C GLN A 116 23.03 0.29 1.93
N TRP A 117 22.94 1.12 2.96
CA TRP A 117 21.88 2.10 3.14
C TRP A 117 22.42 3.48 3.47
N ARG A 118 21.74 4.50 2.95
CA ARG A 118 21.79 5.86 3.47
C ARG A 118 20.37 6.29 3.86
N ILE A 119 20.21 6.86 5.05
CA ILE A 119 18.92 7.37 5.54
C ILE A 119 19.08 8.84 5.87
N VAL A 120 18.21 9.67 5.31
CA VAL A 120 18.26 11.13 5.43
C VAL A 120 16.93 11.64 5.97
N GLY A 121 17.00 12.51 6.97
CA GLY A 121 15.84 13.28 7.43
C GLY A 121 15.92 14.71 6.89
N MET A 122 14.83 15.22 6.33
CA MET A 122 14.70 16.59 5.84
C MET A 122 13.55 17.32 6.51
N THR A 123 13.79 18.57 6.88
CA THR A 123 12.78 19.56 7.30
C THR A 123 12.74 20.65 6.22
N LEU A 124 11.61 20.76 5.54
CA LEU A 124 11.33 21.83 4.57
C LEU A 124 11.09 23.18 5.29
N PRO A 125 11.32 24.34 4.64
CA PRO A 125 11.06 25.65 5.25
C PRO A 125 9.58 25.90 5.57
N THR A 126 8.68 25.29 4.80
CA THR A 126 7.23 25.33 5.03
C THR A 126 6.67 23.91 4.93
N PHE A 127 5.67 23.58 5.73
CA PHE A 127 4.90 22.35 5.62
C PHE A 127 3.47 22.56 6.13
N TRP A 128 2.53 21.75 5.63
CA TRP A 128 1.12 21.95 5.89
C TRP A 128 0.64 21.46 7.26
N ARG A 129 1.45 20.63 7.93
CA ARG A 129 1.19 20.21 9.31
C ARG A 129 2.28 20.68 10.26
N PRO A 130 1.92 21.05 11.50
CA PRO A 130 2.88 21.49 12.52
C PRO A 130 3.55 20.32 13.26
N ALA A 131 3.09 19.08 13.06
CA ALA A 131 3.51 17.91 13.83
C ALA A 131 5.02 17.64 13.69
N ARG A 132 5.70 17.39 14.82
CA ARG A 132 7.13 17.07 14.88
C ARG A 132 7.35 15.67 15.43
N VAL A 133 7.18 14.68 14.56
CA VAL A 133 7.26 13.27 14.94
C VAL A 133 8.69 12.90 15.38
N PRO A 134 8.86 12.25 16.55
CA PRO A 134 10.12 11.64 16.96
C PRO A 134 10.55 10.52 16.00
N VAL A 135 11.83 10.52 15.63
CA VAL A 135 12.45 9.52 14.74
C VAL A 135 13.70 8.96 15.40
N GLN A 136 13.78 7.64 15.48
CA GLN A 136 14.98 6.91 15.88
C GLN A 136 15.52 6.12 14.68
N VAL A 137 16.80 6.24 14.36
CA VAL A 137 17.49 5.42 13.35
C VAL A 137 18.69 4.76 14.01
N GLY A 138 18.63 3.45 14.23
CA GLY A 138 19.61 2.76 15.08
C GLY A 138 19.68 3.38 16.48
N MET A 139 20.85 3.93 16.85
CA MET A 139 21.05 4.61 18.14
C MET A 139 20.77 6.12 18.08
N ARG A 140 20.58 6.70 16.89
CA ARG A 140 20.38 8.15 16.73
C ARG A 140 18.92 8.51 16.95
N HIS A 141 18.67 9.49 17.82
CA HIS A 141 17.36 10.08 18.05
C HIS A 141 17.31 11.50 17.50
N ASP A 142 16.24 11.85 16.80
CA ASP A 142 15.97 13.18 16.27
C ASP A 142 14.45 13.36 16.06
N ARG A 143 13.99 14.51 15.55
CA ARG A 143 12.56 14.77 15.34
C ARG A 143 12.31 15.88 14.32
N GLY A 144 11.04 16.00 13.90
CA GLY A 144 10.57 17.14 13.11
C GLY A 144 11.05 17.12 11.66
N PHE A 145 11.23 15.93 11.10
CA PHE A 145 11.43 15.76 9.67
C PHE A 145 10.08 15.73 8.96
N HIS A 146 10.00 16.39 7.81
CA HIS A 146 8.89 16.31 6.88
C HIS A 146 9.09 15.17 5.88
N LEU A 147 10.35 14.82 5.57
CA LEU A 147 10.70 13.67 4.75
C LEU A 147 11.73 12.82 5.48
N LEU A 148 11.53 11.51 5.47
CA LEU A 148 12.48 10.49 5.88
C LEU A 148 12.76 9.61 4.67
N GLN A 149 13.92 9.80 4.07
CA GLN A 149 14.32 9.19 2.80
C GLN A 149 15.25 8.01 3.04
N VAL A 150 15.03 6.91 2.33
CA VAL A 150 15.90 5.73 2.32
C VAL A 150 16.47 5.53 0.94
N PHE A 151 17.80 5.40 0.90
CA PHE A 151 18.58 5.17 -0.30
C PHE A 151 19.27 3.81 -0.22
N LYS A 152 19.20 3.03 -1.31
CA LYS A 152 20.04 1.85 -1.52
C LYS A 152 21.38 2.27 -2.13
N LYS A 153 22.48 1.71 -1.63
CA LYS A 153 23.79 1.90 -2.25
C LYS A 153 24.08 0.82 -3.28
N GLU A 154 24.36 1.22 -4.51
CA GLU A 154 24.89 0.36 -5.57
C GLU A 154 26.17 0.98 -6.12
N LYS A 155 27.28 0.22 -6.10
CA LYS A 155 28.59 0.67 -6.64
C LYS A 155 29.01 2.07 -6.13
N GLY A 156 28.73 2.35 -4.86
CA GLY A 156 29.03 3.65 -4.23
C GLY A 156 28.01 4.77 -4.46
N LYS A 157 27.06 4.63 -5.40
CA LYS A 157 25.96 5.61 -5.61
C LYS A 157 24.80 5.29 -4.67
N ALA A 158 24.30 6.31 -3.96
CA ALA A 158 23.06 6.21 -3.19
C ALA A 158 21.87 6.52 -4.11
N LEU A 159 20.95 5.57 -4.25
CA LEU A 159 19.77 5.66 -5.09
C LEU A 159 18.52 5.66 -4.20
N GLU A 160 17.71 6.69 -4.29
CA GLU A 160 16.51 6.84 -3.46
C GLU A 160 15.42 5.83 -3.87
N ALA A 161 14.76 5.21 -2.90
CA ALA A 161 13.72 4.22 -3.17
C ALA A 161 12.47 4.41 -2.31
N ILE A 162 12.60 4.97 -1.10
CA ILE A 162 11.50 5.11 -0.14
C ILE A 162 11.54 6.51 0.46
N VAL A 163 10.40 7.19 0.51
CA VAL A 163 10.19 8.39 1.30
C VAL A 163 8.96 8.19 2.18
N LEU A 164 9.13 8.38 3.49
CA LEU A 164 8.03 8.50 4.44
C LEU A 164 7.92 9.96 4.86
N TYR A 165 6.70 10.49 4.92
CA TYR A 165 6.39 11.81 5.43
C TYR A 165 5.90 11.67 6.87
N PRO A 166 6.74 11.89 7.90
CA PRO A 166 6.37 11.58 9.28
C PRO A 166 5.14 12.36 9.76
N SER A 167 5.01 13.62 9.32
CA SER A 167 3.99 14.52 9.82
C SER A 167 2.59 14.26 9.28
N ASP A 168 2.41 13.61 8.13
CA ASP A 168 1.10 13.30 7.54
C ASP A 168 0.89 11.83 7.13
N GLY A 169 1.95 11.03 7.12
CA GLY A 169 1.89 9.58 6.94
C GLY A 169 1.90 9.11 5.48
N TYR A 170 2.22 9.99 4.53
CA TYR A 170 2.41 9.59 3.13
C TYR A 170 3.68 8.77 2.97
N TRP A 171 3.60 7.77 2.10
CA TRP A 171 4.69 6.95 1.61
C TRP A 171 4.80 7.13 0.12
N ARG A 172 6.03 7.31 -0.36
CA ARG A 172 6.38 7.24 -1.77
C ARG A 172 7.42 6.15 -1.95
N LEU A 173 7.11 5.21 -2.83
CA LEU A 173 8.00 4.11 -3.18
C LEU A 173 8.30 4.20 -4.67
N LYS A 174 9.52 3.83 -5.06
CA LYS A 174 9.86 3.58 -6.45
C LYS A 174 10.88 2.45 -6.55
N PRO A 175 10.86 1.64 -7.62
CA PRO A 175 12.00 0.79 -7.96
C PRO A 175 13.25 1.64 -8.20
N LEU A 176 14.42 1.01 -8.20
CA LEU A 176 15.63 1.68 -8.67
C LEU A 176 15.48 1.99 -10.18
N PRO A 177 15.80 3.22 -10.61
CA PRO A 177 15.64 3.62 -11.99
C PRO A 177 16.57 2.82 -12.90
N GLU A 178 16.15 2.58 -14.15
CA GLU A 178 17.07 2.16 -15.19
C GLU A 178 18.17 3.21 -15.39
N ALA A 179 19.37 2.79 -15.79
CA ALA A 179 20.51 3.70 -15.91
C ALA A 179 20.26 4.90 -16.84
N ARG A 180 19.37 4.73 -17.83
CA ARG A 180 18.96 5.78 -18.78
C ARG A 180 18.01 6.84 -18.21
N PHE A 181 17.42 6.63 -17.03
CA PHE A 181 16.39 7.51 -16.44
C PHE A 181 16.87 8.29 -15.21
N GLY A 182 18.20 8.44 -15.04
CA GLY A 182 18.76 9.22 -13.95
C GLY A 182 18.37 8.65 -12.58
N ASP A 183 17.62 9.43 -11.79
CA ASP A 183 17.12 9.00 -10.47
C ASP A 183 15.68 8.46 -10.52
N GLY A 184 14.98 8.57 -11.65
CA GLY A 184 13.56 8.19 -11.83
C GLY A 184 12.59 9.03 -10.98
N VAL A 185 11.31 8.97 -11.30
CA VAL A 185 10.27 9.75 -10.59
C VAL A 185 9.53 8.93 -9.55
N TYR A 186 8.96 9.64 -8.60
CA TYR A 186 7.79 9.14 -7.89
C TYR A 186 6.55 9.45 -8.73
N GLY A 187 5.45 8.76 -8.43
CA GLY A 187 4.14 9.19 -8.90
C GLY A 187 3.16 9.07 -7.75
N SER A 188 2.40 7.97 -7.76
CA SER A 188 1.48 7.65 -6.68
C SER A 188 2.18 7.52 -5.32
N SER A 189 1.41 7.86 -4.29
CA SER A 189 1.75 7.69 -2.89
C SER A 189 0.68 6.84 -2.21
N PHE A 190 0.97 6.39 -0.99
CA PHE A 190 -0.06 5.78 -0.16
C PHE A 190 0.09 6.16 1.30
N LEU A 191 -0.99 6.01 2.04
CA LEU A 191 -1.01 6.05 3.49
C LEU A 191 -1.20 4.64 4.02
N LEU A 192 -0.54 4.32 5.13
CA LEU A 192 -0.63 3.02 5.80
C LEU A 192 -0.87 3.20 7.29
N GLY A 193 -1.94 2.60 7.80
CA GLY A 193 -2.33 2.63 9.19
C GLY A 193 -3.75 3.18 9.39
N PRO A 194 -4.09 3.68 10.58
CA PRO A 194 -5.38 4.28 10.84
C PRO A 194 -5.52 5.62 10.08
N VAL A 195 -6.06 5.56 8.85
CA VAL A 195 -6.25 6.75 8.01
C VAL A 195 -7.44 7.57 8.51
N VAL A 196 -7.30 8.88 8.55
CA VAL A 196 -8.37 9.84 8.90
C VAL A 196 -8.44 10.94 7.86
N GLN A 197 -9.65 11.46 7.60
CA GLN A 197 -9.84 12.61 6.71
C GLN A 197 -9.65 13.91 7.50
N ALA A 198 -8.71 14.76 7.07
CA ALA A 198 -8.42 16.06 7.69
C ALA A 198 -8.19 17.11 6.60
N GLY A 199 -9.20 17.34 5.76
CA GLY A 199 -9.06 18.03 4.46
C GLY A 199 -8.57 17.08 3.39
N ARG A 200 -7.41 16.46 3.63
CA ARG A 200 -6.86 15.32 2.87
C ARG A 200 -6.63 14.11 3.79
N PRO A 201 -6.49 12.89 3.27
CA PRO A 201 -6.24 11.73 4.12
C PRO A 201 -4.87 11.84 4.79
N VAL A 202 -4.81 11.51 6.08
CA VAL A 202 -3.58 11.48 6.89
C VAL A 202 -3.53 10.25 7.78
N VAL A 203 -2.31 9.88 8.17
CA VAL A 203 -2.06 8.95 9.28
C VAL A 203 -1.30 9.69 10.37
N ASN A 204 -1.87 9.70 11.57
CA ASN A 204 -1.26 10.37 12.72
C ASN A 204 -0.22 9.45 13.36
N ILE A 205 1.06 9.70 13.05
CA ILE A 205 2.19 8.94 13.56
C ILE A 205 2.69 9.61 14.87
N ALA A 206 2.76 8.81 15.93
CA ALA A 206 3.27 9.22 17.23
C ALA A 206 4.80 9.09 17.34
N ALA A 207 5.39 8.07 16.72
CA ALA A 207 6.84 7.86 16.68
C ALA A 207 7.24 6.92 15.55
N ILE A 208 8.47 7.10 15.05
CA ILE A 208 9.08 6.23 14.04
C ILE A 208 10.39 5.66 14.59
N ARG A 209 10.59 4.36 14.41
CA ARG A 209 11.88 3.70 14.64
C ARG A 209 12.31 2.93 13.40
N VAL A 210 13.49 3.24 12.88
CA VAL A 210 14.10 2.52 11.76
C VAL A 210 15.21 1.61 12.29
N VAL A 211 15.02 0.31 12.06
CA VAL A 211 16.02 -0.74 12.29
C VAL A 211 16.73 -0.96 10.97
N PRO A 212 18.07 -0.81 10.87
CA PRO A 212 18.75 -0.87 9.57
C PRO A 212 19.15 -2.30 9.13
N LYS A 213 19.10 -3.29 10.02
CA LYS A 213 19.48 -4.68 9.72
C LYS A 213 18.66 -5.68 10.54
N PRO A 214 17.73 -6.45 9.92
CA PRO A 214 17.17 -6.18 8.59
C PRO A 214 16.49 -4.81 8.55
N LEU A 215 16.39 -4.20 7.36
CA LEU A 215 15.79 -2.88 7.22
C LEU A 215 14.27 -2.96 7.50
N ALA A 216 13.82 -2.30 8.56
CA ALA A 216 12.42 -2.24 8.95
C ALA A 216 12.07 -0.88 9.57
N ILE A 217 10.89 -0.37 9.21
CA ILE A 217 10.36 0.91 9.69
C ILE A 217 9.16 0.59 10.59
N HIS A 218 9.33 0.83 11.88
CA HIS A 218 8.29 0.68 12.88
C HIS A 218 7.57 2.01 13.06
N LEU A 219 6.25 1.98 12.91
CA LEU A 219 5.36 3.11 13.13
C LEU A 219 4.56 2.87 14.41
N ARG A 220 4.54 3.84 15.32
CA ARG A 220 3.52 3.92 16.37
C ARG A 220 2.54 5.01 15.99
N PHE A 221 1.25 4.72 16.05
CA PHE A 221 0.18 5.66 15.73
C PHE A 221 -0.37 6.30 17.01
N THR A 222 -0.99 7.48 16.88
CA THR A 222 -1.53 8.22 18.03
C THR A 222 -2.72 7.54 18.70
N ASN A 223 -3.43 6.63 18.02
CA ASN A 223 -4.49 5.81 18.60
C ASN A 223 -3.97 4.58 19.39
N GLY A 224 -2.64 4.48 19.56
CA GLY A 224 -1.98 3.41 20.31
C GLY A 224 -1.79 2.10 19.54
N SER A 225 -2.25 1.97 18.28
CA SER A 225 -1.81 0.87 17.42
C SER A 225 -0.44 1.17 16.79
N SER A 226 0.13 0.17 16.15
CA SER A 226 1.41 0.24 15.45
C SER A 226 1.42 -0.62 14.19
N ALA A 227 2.34 -0.30 13.29
CA ALA A 227 2.67 -1.09 12.11
C ALA A 227 4.18 -1.31 12.02
N VAL A 228 4.60 -2.39 11.39
CA VAL A 228 5.99 -2.63 11.00
C VAL A 228 6.02 -2.85 9.49
N ALA A 229 6.74 -2.00 8.77
CA ALA A 229 7.02 -2.17 7.35
C ALA A 229 8.46 -2.67 7.19
N ARG A 230 8.62 -3.97 6.92
CA ARG A 230 9.92 -4.57 6.61
C ARG A 230 10.21 -4.33 5.13
N VAL A 231 11.39 -3.80 4.83
CA VAL A 231 11.83 -3.65 3.44
C VAL A 231 12.34 -5.01 2.96
N ALA A 232 11.50 -5.69 2.18
CA ALA A 232 11.80 -7.01 1.64
C ALA A 232 12.74 -6.93 0.43
N GLU A 233 12.56 -5.90 -0.40
CA GLU A 233 13.35 -5.71 -1.61
C GLU A 233 13.44 -4.22 -1.98
N ILE A 234 14.61 -3.81 -2.48
CA ILE A 234 14.80 -2.61 -3.30
C ILE A 234 15.68 -3.05 -4.46
N SER A 235 15.14 -3.06 -5.66
CA SER A 235 15.81 -3.50 -6.88
C SER A 235 15.33 -2.67 -8.07
N ARG A 236 15.85 -2.95 -9.27
CA ARG A 236 15.40 -2.30 -10.50
C ARG A 236 14.02 -2.76 -10.96
N THR A 237 13.57 -3.93 -10.50
CA THR A 237 12.25 -4.47 -10.83
C THR A 237 11.19 -3.91 -9.89
N ARG A 238 11.51 -3.79 -8.59
CA ARG A 238 10.56 -3.34 -7.58
C ARG A 238 11.18 -2.83 -6.28
N THR A 239 10.37 -2.09 -5.54
CA THR A 239 10.58 -1.85 -4.11
C THR A 239 9.40 -2.43 -3.35
N ALA A 240 9.66 -3.28 -2.36
CA ALA A 240 8.61 -4.06 -1.69
C ALA A 240 8.69 -3.99 -0.16
N LEU A 241 7.53 -3.81 0.46
CA LEU A 241 7.33 -3.77 1.89
C LEU A 241 6.44 -4.94 2.32
N ASP A 242 6.91 -5.73 3.28
CA ASP A 242 6.06 -6.66 4.02
C ASP A 242 5.59 -5.97 5.29
N VAL A 243 4.28 -5.80 5.42
CA VAL A 243 3.65 -5.00 6.47
C VAL A 243 2.97 -5.91 7.48
N THR A 244 3.13 -5.57 8.77
CA THR A 244 2.39 -6.19 9.87
C THR A 244 1.76 -5.13 10.76
N LEU A 245 0.46 -5.26 11.03
CA LEU A 245 -0.33 -4.41 11.91
C LEU A 245 -0.48 -5.08 13.28
N SER A 246 -0.24 -4.33 14.35
CA SER A 246 -0.42 -4.82 15.73
C SER A 246 -1.87 -5.16 16.10
N LYS A 247 -2.82 -4.48 15.45
CA LYS A 247 -4.26 -4.70 15.63
C LYS A 247 -4.87 -5.10 14.28
N PRO A 248 -5.88 -5.97 14.27
CA PRO A 248 -6.57 -6.31 13.04
C PRO A 248 -7.34 -5.07 12.56
N THR A 249 -7.46 -4.92 11.24
CA THR A 249 -8.26 -3.84 10.67
C THR A 249 -9.74 -4.02 10.99
N GLN A 250 -10.46 -2.89 11.03
CA GLN A 250 -11.90 -2.84 11.30
C GLN A 250 -12.54 -1.92 10.26
N SER A 251 -13.12 -2.50 9.22
CA SER A 251 -13.63 -1.82 8.01
C SER A 251 -14.58 -0.67 8.35
N ALA A 252 -15.46 -0.90 9.33
CA ALA A 252 -16.46 0.04 9.80
C ALA A 252 -15.88 1.27 10.53
N LYS A 253 -14.66 1.19 11.06
CA LYS A 253 -14.06 2.31 11.81
C LYS A 253 -13.33 3.27 10.90
N GLN A 254 -12.40 2.76 10.11
CA GLN A 254 -11.55 3.59 9.25
C GLN A 254 -10.79 2.77 8.21
N PRO A 255 -10.38 3.39 7.09
CA PRO A 255 -9.49 2.76 6.12
C PRO A 255 -8.16 2.39 6.79
N PHE A 256 -7.58 1.27 6.36
CA PHE A 256 -6.24 0.87 6.78
C PHE A 256 -5.15 1.36 5.83
N ALA A 257 -5.54 1.74 4.62
CA ALA A 257 -4.69 2.37 3.64
C ALA A 257 -5.51 3.25 2.69
N VAL A 258 -4.84 4.22 2.08
CA VAL A 258 -5.39 5.01 0.97
C VAL A 258 -4.27 5.23 -0.04
N LEU A 259 -4.48 4.87 -1.30
CA LEU A 259 -3.61 5.30 -2.39
C LEU A 259 -4.00 6.72 -2.79
N ARG A 260 -3.01 7.58 -3.02
CA ARG A 260 -3.15 8.94 -3.51
C ARG A 260 -2.35 9.10 -4.80
N SER A 261 -2.94 9.73 -5.80
CA SER A 261 -2.33 9.89 -7.11
C SER A 261 -2.95 11.08 -7.85
N MET A 262 -2.54 11.27 -9.10
CA MET A 262 -2.98 12.36 -9.97
C MET A 262 -3.55 11.77 -11.26
N TYR A 263 -4.68 12.32 -11.73
CA TYR A 263 -5.37 11.91 -12.95
C TYR A 263 -6.15 13.06 -13.58
N VAL A 264 -5.79 13.45 -14.81
CA VAL A 264 -6.58 14.34 -15.68
C VAL A 264 -7.19 13.54 -16.82
N THR A 265 -6.36 12.78 -17.53
CA THR A 265 -6.73 11.89 -18.64
C THR A 265 -5.84 10.65 -18.62
N PRO A 266 -6.14 9.57 -19.37
CA PRO A 266 -5.31 8.37 -19.36
C PRO A 266 -3.84 8.58 -19.76
N ASN A 267 -3.56 9.60 -20.58
CA ASN A 267 -2.21 10.01 -20.96
C ASN A 267 -1.65 11.19 -20.13
N ASN A 268 -2.38 11.70 -19.13
CA ASN A 268 -1.98 12.78 -18.22
C ASN A 268 -2.33 12.42 -16.78
N ALA A 269 -1.61 11.45 -16.23
CA ALA A 269 -1.90 10.84 -14.94
C ALA A 269 -0.68 10.05 -14.44
N ASP A 270 -0.57 9.92 -13.12
CA ASP A 270 0.32 8.95 -12.48
C ASP A 270 -0.32 7.58 -12.35
N MET A 271 -1.65 7.52 -12.38
CA MET A 271 -2.44 6.29 -12.36
C MET A 271 -3.69 6.48 -13.22
N SER A 272 -3.98 5.56 -14.13
CA SER A 272 -5.14 5.65 -15.05
C SER A 272 -6.02 4.41 -15.10
N GLU A 273 -5.62 3.31 -14.47
CA GLU A 273 -6.37 2.07 -14.42
C GLU A 273 -6.15 1.32 -13.10
N VAL A 274 -7.07 0.39 -12.81
CA VAL A 274 -6.97 -0.54 -11.69
C VAL A 274 -7.01 -1.96 -12.22
N ARG A 275 -6.07 -2.79 -11.79
CA ARG A 275 -6.02 -4.22 -12.05
C ARG A 275 -6.20 -4.98 -10.75
N TRP A 276 -6.98 -6.06 -10.72
CA TRP A 276 -7.18 -6.80 -9.47
C TRP A 276 -7.55 -8.27 -9.66
N LEU A 277 -7.32 -9.05 -8.61
CA LEU A 277 -7.80 -10.42 -8.43
C LEU A 277 -8.85 -10.46 -7.32
N ALA A 278 -10.07 -10.89 -7.65
CA ALA A 278 -11.16 -11.03 -6.66
C ALA A 278 -10.90 -12.18 -5.65
N SER A 279 -10.15 -13.20 -6.08
CA SER A 279 -9.63 -14.29 -5.25
C SER A 279 -8.31 -14.79 -5.85
N PRO A 280 -7.49 -15.59 -5.14
CA PRO A 280 -6.19 -16.03 -5.64
C PRO A 280 -6.25 -16.87 -6.93
N GLN A 281 -7.41 -17.47 -7.24
CA GLN A 281 -7.65 -18.26 -8.44
C GLN A 281 -8.50 -17.53 -9.50
N ALA A 282 -8.95 -16.31 -9.22
CA ALA A 282 -9.73 -15.53 -10.17
C ALA A 282 -8.86 -15.04 -11.34
N ALA A 283 -9.48 -14.78 -12.50
CA ALA A 283 -8.82 -14.09 -13.59
C ALA A 283 -8.62 -12.60 -13.25
N GLU A 284 -7.49 -12.03 -13.71
CA GLU A 284 -7.24 -10.59 -13.58
C GLU A 284 -8.33 -9.78 -14.29
N GLN A 285 -8.89 -8.83 -13.54
CA GLN A 285 -9.79 -7.81 -14.05
C GLN A 285 -9.02 -6.51 -14.20
N VAL A 286 -9.38 -5.72 -15.21
CA VAL A 286 -8.80 -4.40 -15.47
C VAL A 286 -9.91 -3.44 -15.83
N LEU A 287 -9.95 -2.28 -15.19
CA LEU A 287 -10.85 -1.18 -15.55
C LEU A 287 -10.11 0.16 -15.58
N PRO A 288 -10.47 1.05 -16.51
CA PRO A 288 -10.06 2.45 -16.44
C PRO A 288 -10.51 3.08 -15.11
N LEU A 289 -9.69 3.96 -14.53
CA LEU A 289 -9.96 4.60 -13.24
C LEU A 289 -11.37 5.22 -13.14
N PRO A 290 -11.88 5.96 -14.16
CA PRO A 290 -13.22 6.55 -14.08
C PRO A 290 -14.38 5.55 -13.97
N GLU A 291 -14.16 4.30 -14.40
CA GLU A 291 -15.18 3.24 -14.38
C GLU A 291 -15.20 2.46 -13.05
N VAL A 292 -14.12 2.55 -12.27
CA VAL A 292 -14.03 1.91 -10.97
C VAL A 292 -14.83 2.71 -9.95
N LYS A 293 -15.88 2.10 -9.38
CA LYS A 293 -16.62 2.66 -8.23
C LYS A 293 -16.18 2.02 -6.93
N THR A 294 -16.31 0.70 -6.87
CA THR A 294 -15.90 -0.14 -5.76
C THR A 294 -15.54 -1.51 -6.30
N LEU A 295 -14.60 -2.19 -5.65
CA LEU A 295 -14.22 -3.57 -5.95
C LEU A 295 -13.78 -4.29 -4.68
N ASN A 296 -13.80 -5.62 -4.70
CA ASN A 296 -13.22 -6.45 -3.65
C ASN A 296 -12.04 -7.23 -4.24
N ALA A 297 -10.90 -7.21 -3.54
CA ALA A 297 -9.65 -7.72 -4.08
C ALA A 297 -8.78 -8.39 -3.02
N THR A 298 -8.20 -9.52 -3.38
CA THR A 298 -7.10 -10.18 -2.66
C THR A 298 -5.73 -9.65 -3.12
N GLN A 299 -5.70 -9.05 -4.30
CA GLN A 299 -4.59 -8.30 -4.88
C GLN A 299 -5.16 -7.17 -5.74
N VAL A 300 -4.62 -5.96 -5.58
CA VAL A 300 -5.00 -4.80 -6.38
C VAL A 300 -3.75 -4.01 -6.77
N ARG A 301 -3.62 -3.70 -8.06
CA ARG A 301 -2.57 -2.86 -8.64
C ARG A 301 -3.19 -1.60 -9.23
N PHE A 302 -2.60 -0.47 -8.86
CA PHE A 302 -2.93 0.86 -9.33
C PHE A 302 -1.82 1.31 -10.25
N GLY A 303 -2.13 1.53 -11.53
CA GLY A 303 -1.09 1.70 -12.53
C GLY A 303 -1.58 2.27 -13.84
N ARG A 304 -0.81 2.01 -14.90
CA ARG A 304 -1.06 2.53 -16.25
C ARG A 304 -0.61 1.53 -17.31
N SER A 305 -1.37 1.43 -18.40
CA SER A 305 -0.93 0.76 -19.64
C SER A 305 -0.31 1.70 -20.67
N LEU A 306 -0.48 3.02 -20.50
CA LEU A 306 -0.02 4.04 -21.44
C LEU A 306 0.98 5.00 -20.78
N PRO A 307 2.02 5.45 -21.51
CA PRO A 307 2.90 6.51 -21.04
C PRO A 307 2.12 7.79 -20.75
N SER A 308 2.45 8.45 -19.65
CA SER A 308 1.90 9.77 -19.35
C SER A 308 2.84 10.89 -19.79
N LYS A 309 2.28 12.00 -20.28
CA LYS A 309 3.02 13.24 -20.51
C LYS A 309 3.48 13.95 -19.22
N HIS A 310 2.92 13.56 -18.06
CA HIS A 310 3.24 14.15 -16.76
C HIS A 310 4.48 13.46 -16.15
N ASN A 311 4.37 12.17 -15.81
CA ASN A 311 5.50 11.37 -15.32
C ASN A 311 5.58 10.02 -16.04
N THR A 312 6.52 9.84 -16.95
CA THR A 312 6.57 8.60 -17.76
C THR A 312 7.03 7.37 -16.97
N SER A 313 7.90 7.52 -15.97
CA SER A 313 8.40 6.39 -15.16
C SER A 313 7.71 6.20 -13.81
N ALA A 314 6.64 6.95 -13.52
CA ALA A 314 5.90 6.81 -12.26
C ALA A 314 5.47 5.34 -12.03
N PRO A 315 5.76 4.77 -10.84
CA PRO A 315 5.61 3.35 -10.59
C PRO A 315 4.15 2.95 -10.38
N ASP A 316 3.82 1.72 -10.76
CA ASP A 316 2.57 1.08 -10.36
C ASP A 316 2.68 0.70 -8.88
N ILE A 317 1.61 0.91 -8.09
CA ILE A 317 1.55 0.51 -6.69
C ILE A 317 0.60 -0.67 -6.52
N GLU A 318 1.06 -1.73 -5.88
CA GLU A 318 0.27 -2.93 -5.63
C GLU A 318 0.11 -3.21 -4.13
N PHE A 319 -1.09 -3.62 -3.74
CA PHE A 319 -1.39 -4.19 -2.43
C PHE A 319 -1.83 -5.64 -2.62
N SER A 320 -1.20 -6.57 -1.92
CA SER A 320 -1.47 -8.01 -2.07
C SER A 320 -1.17 -8.79 -0.78
N GLY A 321 -1.44 -10.09 -0.79
CA GLY A 321 -1.08 -10.98 0.31
C GLY A 321 -1.76 -10.64 1.64
N PHE A 322 -3.03 -10.22 1.58
CA PHE A 322 -3.81 -9.94 2.79
C PHE A 322 -4.01 -11.20 3.62
N ASP A 323 -3.86 -11.07 4.94
CA ASP A 323 -3.91 -12.17 5.89
C ASP A 323 -4.30 -11.65 7.28
N ASP A 324 -5.01 -12.46 8.08
CA ASP A 324 -5.54 -12.14 9.40
C ASP A 324 -4.71 -12.70 10.57
N GLU A 325 -3.66 -13.48 10.28
CA GLU A 325 -2.85 -14.12 11.31
C GLU A 325 -1.98 -13.12 12.11
N ALA A 326 -2.06 -13.21 13.44
CA ALA A 326 -1.12 -12.58 14.37
C ALA A 326 0.08 -13.52 14.56
N ARG A 327 1.22 -13.24 13.92
CA ARG A 327 2.50 -13.92 14.19
C ARG A 327 3.45 -12.98 14.89
#